data_AF-A0A380FIR7-F1
#
_entry.id   AF-A0A380FIR7-F1
#
_cell.length_a   1.000
_cell.length_b   1.000
_cell.length_c   1.000
_cell.angle_alpha   90.00
_cell.angle_beta   90.00
_cell.angle_gamma   90.00
#
_symmetry.space_group_name_H-M   'P 1'
#
loop_
_entity.id
_entity.type
_entity.pdbx_description
1 polymer ?
#
loop_
_entity_poly.entity_id
_entity_poly.type
_entity_poly.pdbx_seq_one_letter_code
_entity_poly.pdbx_strand_id
1 'polypeptide(L)'
;MKTASEVFADRRYEDDGQLVSRKDNDALITDTEEAINQVLRMVTEQKVITKNKNEIDIQADTICVHGDGAHALEFVSQIRERLTKEGISITKIGG
;
A
#
# COMPACT_ATOMS: atom_id res chain seq x y z
N MET A 1 -17.36 -8.70 -16.59
CA MET A 1 -16.13 -7.87 -16.60
C MET A 1 -15.24 -8.37 -15.48
N LYS A 2 -13.93 -8.58 -15.69
CA LYS A 2 -13.00 -8.89 -14.59
C LYS A 2 -12.52 -7.57 -13.99
N THR A 3 -12.50 -7.48 -12.66
CA THR A 3 -12.08 -6.28 -11.91
C THR A 3 -11.00 -6.66 -10.92
N ALA A 4 -10.24 -5.66 -10.47
CA ALA A 4 -9.18 -5.79 -9.50
C ALA A 4 -9.25 -4.61 -8.53
N SER A 5 -9.11 -4.89 -7.25
CA SER A 5 -9.10 -3.90 -6.20
C SER A 5 -7.68 -3.35 -6.05
N GLU A 6 -7.52 -2.06 -6.37
CA GLU A 6 -6.26 -1.35 -6.21
C GLU A 6 -6.16 -0.72 -4.82
N VAL A 7 -5.02 -0.92 -4.17
CA VAL A 7 -4.65 -0.27 -2.91
C VAL A 7 -3.39 0.58 -3.11
N PHE A 8 -3.19 1.56 -2.25
CA PHE A 8 -2.08 2.52 -2.32
C PHE A 8 -1.10 2.31 -1.19
N ALA A 9 0.19 2.15 -1.52
CA ALA A 9 1.26 1.93 -0.54
C ALA A 9 1.50 3.17 0.34
N ASP A 10 1.48 4.36 -0.27
CA ASP A 10 1.90 5.62 0.33
C ASP A 10 0.73 6.52 0.78
N ARG A 11 -0.51 6.03 0.76
CA ARG A 11 -1.69 6.80 1.21
C ARG A 11 -2.26 6.24 2.49
N ARG A 12 -2.76 7.14 3.34
CA ARG A 12 -3.55 6.78 4.52
C ARG A 12 -5.00 6.51 4.16
N TYR A 13 -5.65 5.67 4.96
CA TYR A 13 -7.05 5.29 4.84
C TYR A 13 -7.87 5.87 6.00
N GLU A 14 -9.10 6.24 5.70
CA GLU A 14 -10.16 6.53 6.67
C GLU A 14 -10.79 5.22 7.16
N ASP A 15 -11.58 5.28 8.24
CA ASP A 15 -12.23 4.10 8.82
C ASP A 15 -13.28 3.44 7.92
N ASP A 16 -13.79 4.18 6.93
CA ASP A 16 -14.70 3.64 5.92
C ASP A 16 -13.97 3.04 4.69
N GLY A 17 -12.64 2.96 4.72
CA GLY A 17 -11.81 2.37 3.66
C GLY A 17 -11.49 3.33 2.50
N GLN A 18 -12.00 4.56 2.54
CA GLN A 18 -11.63 5.60 1.59
C GLN A 18 -10.24 6.16 1.88
N LEU A 19 -9.59 6.72 0.87
CA LEU A 19 -8.31 7.40 1.07
C LEU A 19 -8.51 8.73 1.78
N VAL A 20 -7.63 9.03 2.73
CA VAL A 20 -7.56 10.34 3.38
C VAL A 20 -7.38 11.43 2.31
N SER A 21 -8.15 12.52 2.45
CA SER A 21 -8.14 13.64 1.51
C SER A 21 -6.73 14.22 1.33
N ARG A 22 -6.28 14.44 0.08
CA ARG A 22 -4.96 15.03 -0.20
C ARG A 22 -4.72 16.42 0.40
N LYS A 23 -5.78 17.10 0.84
CA LYS A 23 -5.68 18.40 1.53
C LYS A 23 -5.27 18.26 3.00
N ASP A 24 -5.37 17.06 3.54
CA ASP A 24 -4.94 16.75 4.90
C ASP A 24 -3.42 16.57 4.93
N ASN A 25 -2.78 17.14 5.95
CA ASN A 25 -1.31 17.06 6.07
C ASN A 25 -0.82 15.64 6.33
N ASP A 26 -1.69 14.76 6.83
CA ASP A 26 -1.38 13.37 7.15
C ASP A 26 -1.83 12.41 6.03
N ALA A 27 -2.20 12.91 4.85
CA ALA A 27 -2.74 12.07 3.77
C ALA A 27 -1.72 11.11 3.13
N LEU A 28 -0.43 11.40 3.29
CA LEU A 28 0.68 10.70 2.67
C LEU A 28 1.58 10.07 3.72
N ILE A 29 2.01 8.85 3.45
CA ILE A 29 3.04 8.16 4.21
C ILE A 29 4.38 8.46 3.52
N THR A 30 5.19 9.29 4.16
CA THR A 30 6.52 9.67 3.65
C THR A 30 7.64 8.78 4.19
N ASP A 31 7.35 8.00 5.23
CA ASP A 31 8.30 7.04 5.80
C ASP A 31 8.24 5.71 5.01
N THR A 32 9.38 5.32 4.46
CA THR A 32 9.50 4.12 3.62
C THR A 32 9.15 2.85 4.39
N GLU A 33 9.61 2.72 5.64
CA GLU A 33 9.36 1.52 6.44
C GLU A 33 7.88 1.41 6.83
N GLU A 34 7.23 2.52 7.15
CA GLU A 34 5.79 2.58 7.42
C GLU A 34 4.98 2.10 6.22
N ALA A 35 5.28 2.60 5.01
CA ALA A 35 4.55 2.19 3.82
C ALA A 35 4.85 0.75 3.40
N ILE A 36 6.09 0.25 3.60
CA ILE A 36 6.41 -1.18 3.43
C ILE A 36 5.59 -2.04 4.36
N ASN A 37 5.52 -1.68 5.65
CA ASN A 37 4.73 -2.43 6.63
C ASN A 37 3.26 -2.41 6.26
N GLN A 38 2.72 -1.27 5.83
CA GLN A 38 1.34 -1.17 5.32
C GLN A 38 1.11 -2.14 4.14
N VAL A 39 2.00 -2.14 3.14
CA VAL A 39 1.90 -3.05 1.99
C VAL A 39 1.96 -4.52 2.42
N LEU A 40 2.86 -4.87 3.33
CA LEU A 40 2.97 -6.23 3.85
C LEU A 40 1.65 -6.67 4.47
N ARG A 41 1.06 -5.86 5.35
CA ARG A 41 -0.23 -6.17 5.98
C ARG A 41 -1.37 -6.28 4.97
N MET A 42 -1.41 -5.42 3.96
CA MET A 42 -2.41 -5.51 2.90
C MET A 42 -2.33 -6.84 2.16
N VAL A 43 -1.13 -7.34 1.89
CA VAL A 43 -0.93 -8.57 1.12
C VAL A 43 -1.09 -9.83 1.97
N THR A 44 -0.58 -9.83 3.19
CA THR A 44 -0.56 -11.04 4.05
C THR A 44 -1.83 -11.17 4.88
N GLU A 45 -2.39 -10.06 5.36
CA GLU A 45 -3.53 -10.04 6.27
C GLU A 45 -4.81 -9.53 5.61
N GLN A 46 -4.74 -8.92 4.41
CA GLN A 46 -5.86 -8.20 3.78
C GLN A 46 -6.42 -7.10 4.69
N LYS A 47 -5.52 -6.36 5.34
CA LYS A 47 -5.86 -5.29 6.29
C LYS A 47 -5.00 -4.06 6.12
N VAL A 48 -5.53 -2.93 6.59
CA VAL A 48 -4.80 -1.66 6.70
C VAL A 48 -5.11 -0.97 8.03
N ILE A 49 -4.13 -0.21 8.54
CA ILE A 49 -4.31 0.67 9.69
C ILE A 49 -4.76 2.04 9.18
N THR A 50 -5.89 2.51 9.69
CA THR A 50 -6.47 3.79 9.32
C THR A 50 -5.75 4.93 10.03
N LYS A 51 -5.99 6.17 9.58
CA LYS A 51 -5.49 7.38 10.27
C LYS A 51 -5.88 7.43 11.76
N ASN A 52 -7.03 6.87 12.11
CA ASN A 52 -7.51 6.80 13.49
C ASN A 52 -6.97 5.60 14.28
N LYS A 53 -6.01 4.86 13.71
CA LYS A 53 -5.37 3.66 14.28
C LYS A 53 -6.32 2.46 14.44
N ASN A 54 -7.42 2.44 13.69
CA ASN A 54 -8.27 1.27 13.60
C ASN A 54 -7.74 0.33 12.53
N GLU A 55 -8.07 -0.94 12.66
CA GLU A 55 -7.77 -1.95 11.65
C GLU A 55 -9.03 -2.24 10.86
N ILE A 56 -8.94 -2.14 9.53
CA ILE A 56 -10.04 -2.43 8.63
C ILE A 56 -9.63 -3.47 7.60
N ASP A 57 -10.57 -4.28 7.17
CA ASP A 57 -10.39 -5.23 6.08
C ASP A 57 -10.30 -4.49 4.73
N ILE A 58 -9.39 -4.92 3.86
CA ILE A 58 -9.20 -4.36 2.53
C ILE A 58 -8.86 -5.45 1.52
N GLN A 59 -9.44 -5.36 0.32
CA GLN A 59 -9.09 -6.24 -0.79
C GLN A 59 -7.94 -5.60 -1.58
N ALA A 60 -6.78 -6.25 -1.61
CA ALA A 60 -5.57 -5.78 -2.28
C ALA A 60 -5.17 -6.72 -3.42
N ASP A 61 -5.71 -6.51 -4.62
CA ASP A 61 -5.33 -7.26 -5.82
C ASP A 61 -4.10 -6.64 -6.50
N THR A 62 -3.99 -5.30 -6.47
CA THR A 62 -2.84 -4.56 -7.01
C THR A 62 -2.42 -3.45 -6.05
N ILE A 63 -1.13 -3.17 -5.97
CA ILE A 63 -0.59 -2.08 -5.15
C ILE A 63 -0.07 -0.98 -6.07
N CYS A 64 -0.64 0.22 -5.93
CA CYS A 64 -0.16 1.44 -6.53
C CYS A 64 0.97 2.03 -5.68
N VAL A 65 2.06 2.41 -6.35
CA VAL A 65 3.23 3.04 -5.75
C VAL A 65 3.56 4.26 -6.57
N HIS A 66 3.64 5.45 -5.96
CA HIS A 66 3.99 6.66 -6.69
C HIS A 66 5.47 6.65 -7.11
N GLY A 67 5.71 6.98 -8.38
CA GLY A 67 7.03 7.04 -9.00
C GLY A 67 7.70 8.42 -8.89
N ASP A 68 7.09 9.35 -8.17
CA ASP A 68 7.48 10.76 -8.17
C ASP A 68 8.54 11.05 -7.09
N GLY A 69 9.61 11.75 -7.48
CA GLY A 69 10.66 12.22 -6.56
C GLY A 69 11.93 11.36 -6.54
N ALA A 70 13.00 11.90 -5.94
CA ALA A 70 14.32 11.26 -5.94
C ALA A 70 14.35 9.90 -5.21
N HIS A 71 13.41 9.66 -4.29
CA HIS A 71 13.35 8.46 -3.46
C HIS A 71 12.44 7.36 -4.03
N ALA A 72 11.71 7.61 -5.12
CA ALA A 72 10.71 6.67 -5.62
C ALA A 72 11.30 5.31 -6.05
N LEU A 73 12.48 5.32 -6.68
CA LEU A 73 13.16 4.09 -7.10
C LEU A 73 13.62 3.26 -5.89
N GLU A 74 14.16 3.92 -4.88
CA GLU A 74 14.61 3.28 -3.64
C GLU A 74 13.41 2.67 -2.92
N PHE A 75 12.31 3.42 -2.83
CA PHE A 75 11.06 2.98 -2.24
C PHE A 75 10.49 1.72 -2.88
N VAL A 76 10.32 1.72 -4.22
CA VAL A 76 9.83 0.56 -4.98
C VAL A 76 10.77 -0.63 -4.83
N SER A 77 12.09 -0.39 -4.83
CA SER A 77 13.08 -1.46 -4.67
C SER A 77 12.99 -2.13 -3.30
N GLN A 78 12.82 -1.34 -2.23
CA GLN A 78 12.68 -1.87 -0.87
C GLN A 78 11.36 -2.65 -0.70
N ILE A 79 10.22 -2.14 -1.21
CA ILE A 79 8.96 -2.88 -1.19
C ILE A 79 9.12 -4.23 -1.89
N ARG A 80 9.69 -4.25 -3.10
CA ARG A 80 9.91 -5.48 -3.86
C ARG A 80 10.80 -6.46 -3.12
N GLU A 81 11.90 -5.99 -2.54
CA GLU A 81 12.81 -6.84 -1.76
C GLU A 81 12.10 -7.46 -0.56
N ARG A 82 11.35 -6.66 0.20
CA ARG A 82 10.63 -7.10 1.40
C ARG A 82 9.54 -8.12 1.06
N LEU A 83 8.73 -7.87 0.03
CA LEU A 83 7.75 -8.84 -0.47
C LEU A 83 8.42 -10.16 -0.88
N THR A 84 9.54 -10.09 -1.61
CA THR A 84 10.26 -11.28 -2.06
C THR A 84 10.84 -12.07 -0.88
N LYS A 85 11.37 -11.40 0.15
CA LYS A 85 11.88 -12.01 1.38
C LYS A 85 10.79 -12.76 2.15
N GLU A 86 9.57 -12.24 2.16
CA GLU A 86 8.40 -12.89 2.76
C GLU A 86 7.80 -14.00 1.87
N GLY A 87 8.44 -14.32 0.73
CA GLY A 87 7.98 -15.37 -0.18
C GLY A 87 6.79 -14.96 -1.07
N ILE A 88 6.47 -13.66 -1.13
CA ILE A 88 5.37 -13.14 -1.93
C ILE A 88 5.83 -12.97 -3.39
N SER A 89 5.10 -13.62 -4.29
CA SER A 89 5.37 -13.55 -5.73
C SER A 89 4.68 -12.35 -6.37
N ILE A 90 5.46 -11.49 -7.03
CA ILE A 90 4.95 -10.34 -7.77
C ILE A 90 4.71 -10.75 -9.22
N THR A 91 3.45 -10.70 -9.66
CA THR A 91 3.04 -11.07 -11.02
C THR A 91 2.14 -10.01 -11.65
N LYS A 92 1.90 -10.15 -12.95
CA LYS A 92 0.95 -9.31 -13.69
C LYS A 92 -0.46 -9.82 -13.45
N ILE A 93 -1.42 -8.90 -13.42
CA ILE A 93 -2.82 -9.28 -13.30
C ILE A 93 -3.31 -9.98 -14.57
N GLY A 94 -4.03 -11.09 -14.41
CA GLY A 94 -4.58 -11.87 -15.52
C GLY A 94 -3.57 -12.75 -16.27
N GLY A 95 -2.39 -12.97 -15.69
CA GLY A 95 -1.39 -13.95 -16.17
C GLY A 95 -1.80 -15.39 -15.99
#